data_AF-A0A7W0GQG6-F1
#
_entry.id   AF-A0A7W0GQG6-F1
#
_cell.length_a   1.000
_cell.length_b   1.000
_cell.length_c   1.000
_cell.angle_alpha   90.00
_cell.angle_beta   90.00
_cell.angle_gamma   90.00
#
_symmetry.space_group_name_H-M   'P 1'
#
loop_
_entity.id
_entity.type
_entity.pdbx_description
1 polymer ?
#
loop_
_entity_poly.entity_id
_entity_poly.type
_entity_poly.pdbx_seq_one_letter_code
_entity_poly.pdbx_strand_id
1 'polypeptide(L)'
;NDNREKVGAVAAEVEAAIAEAKTALQEGGTEKLNDAFNKLQAASHKLAEVLYQQTAPPEPGAEATGEQASAAGASSSGGGGEDNVIDAEYVDVDENK
;
A
#
# COMPACT_ATOMS: atom_id res chain seq x y z
N ASN A 1 3.75 20.63 -17.47
CA ASN A 1 4.93 20.70 -16.58
C ASN A 1 4.56 20.19 -15.18
N ASP A 2 3.30 20.35 -14.81
CA ASP A 2 2.66 19.99 -13.54
C ASP A 2 2.91 18.56 -13.04
N ASN A 3 2.94 17.55 -13.92
CA ASN A 3 3.17 16.17 -13.50
C ASN A 3 4.58 15.95 -12.92
N ARG A 4 5.60 16.67 -13.39
CA ARG A 4 6.96 16.60 -12.81
C ARG A 4 7.04 17.31 -11.46
N GLU A 5 6.35 18.44 -11.33
CA GLU A 5 6.28 19.19 -10.07
C GLU A 5 5.52 18.42 -8.99
N LYS A 6 4.42 17.74 -9.36
CA LYS A 6 3.66 16.85 -8.46
C LYS A 6 4.50 15.67 -7.98
N VAL A 7 5.24 15.01 -8.88
CA VAL A 7 6.17 13.93 -8.46
C VAL A 7 7.25 14.47 -7.52
N GLY A 8 7.83 15.63 -7.82
CA GLY A 8 8.85 16.24 -6.96
C GLY A 8 8.30 16.56 -5.56
N ALA A 9 7.09 17.11 -5.48
CA ALA A 9 6.44 17.42 -4.21
C ALA A 9 6.14 16.15 -3.40
N VAL A 10 5.61 15.11 -4.03
CA VAL A 10 5.32 13.83 -3.36
C VAL A 10 6.60 13.11 -2.94
N ALA A 11 7.67 13.18 -3.74
CA ALA A 11 8.97 12.64 -3.36
C ALA A 11 9.54 13.33 -2.11
N ALA A 12 9.42 14.66 -2.03
CA ALA A 12 9.83 15.39 -0.83
C ALA A 12 8.98 15.04 0.40
N GLU A 13 7.67 14.84 0.25
CA GLU A 13 6.79 14.35 1.33
C GLU A 13 7.19 12.95 1.82
N VAL A 14 7.55 12.04 0.92
CA VAL A 14 8.04 10.69 1.26
C VAL A 14 9.36 10.76 2.04
N GLU A 15 10.32 11.59 1.60
CA GLU A 15 11.59 11.73 2.31
C GLU A 15 11.41 12.30 3.72
N ALA A 16 10.54 13.30 3.87
CA ALA A 16 10.20 13.86 5.17
C ALA A 16 9.56 12.79 6.08
N ALA A 17 8.62 11.99 5.57
CA ALA A 17 8.00 10.90 6.32
C ALA A 17 9.01 9.83 6.75
N ILE A 18 9.99 9.50 5.90
CA ILE A 18 11.09 8.58 6.24
C ILE A 18 11.96 9.16 7.36
N ALA A 19 12.30 10.45 7.30
CA ALA A 19 13.08 11.11 8.35
C ALA A 19 12.33 11.13 9.69
N GLU A 20 11.03 11.41 9.65
CA GLU A 20 10.17 11.39 10.84
C GLU A 20 10.06 9.97 11.43
N ALA A 21 9.86 8.95 10.59
CA ALA A 21 9.84 7.55 11.02
C ALA A 21 11.17 7.10 11.66
N LYS A 22 12.31 7.51 11.08
CA LYS A 22 13.63 7.26 11.68
C LYS A 22 13.78 7.93 13.05
N THR A 23 13.27 9.15 13.19
CA THR A 23 13.30 9.88 14.47
C THR A 23 12.38 9.20 15.49
N ALA A 24 11.16 8.83 15.11
CA ALA A 24 10.22 8.11 15.97
C ALA A 24 10.76 6.74 16.43
N LEU A 25 11.55 6.06 15.58
CA LEU A 25 12.26 4.83 15.96
C LEU A 25 13.33 5.06 17.03
N GLN A 26 14.01 6.21 17.01
CA GLN A 26 15.02 6.56 18.00
C GLN A 26 14.41 7.04 19.32
N GLU A 27 13.36 7.84 19.25
CA GLU A 27 12.67 8.36 20.43
C GLU A 27 11.78 7.31 21.11
N GLY A 28 11.25 6.37 20.33
CA GLY A 28 10.29 5.38 20.79
C GLY A 28 8.92 5.97 21.10
N GLY A 29 8.02 5.10 21.58
CA GLY A 29 6.63 5.44 21.88
C GLY A 29 5.69 4.94 20.79
N THR A 30 4.75 4.08 21.19
CA THR A 30 3.84 3.38 20.29
C THR A 30 2.99 4.32 19.44
N GLU A 31 2.52 5.45 20.00
CA GLU A 31 1.75 6.45 19.27
C GLU A 31 2.59 7.12 18.17
N LYS A 32 3.80 7.61 18.49
CA LYS A 32 4.70 8.24 17.52
C LYS A 32 5.08 7.30 16.38
N LEU A 33 5.32 6.04 16.70
CA LEU A 33 5.61 5.01 15.70
C LEU A 33 4.42 4.73 14.80
N ASN A 34 3.22 4.63 15.35
CA ASN A 34 1.99 4.46 14.56
C ASN A 34 1.73 5.67 13.66
N ASP A 35 1.88 6.89 14.17
CA ASP A 35 1.67 8.11 13.39
C ASP A 35 2.68 8.21 12.24
N ALA A 36 3.96 7.95 12.52
CA ALA A 36 4.99 7.96 11.49
C ALA A 36 4.78 6.85 10.45
N PHE A 37 4.33 5.67 10.87
CA PHE A 37 3.96 4.57 9.98
C PHE A 37 2.80 4.95 9.05
N ASN A 38 1.72 5.50 9.61
CA ASN A 38 0.55 5.95 8.85
C ASN A 38 0.92 7.02 7.83
N LYS A 39 1.76 8.00 8.22
CA LYS A 39 2.27 9.04 7.31
C LYS A 39 3.08 8.45 6.16
N LEU A 40 4.00 7.53 6.46
CA LEU A 40 4.82 6.88 5.43
C LEU A 40 3.98 6.05 4.46
N GLN A 41 2.98 5.34 4.97
CA GLN A 41 2.05 4.56 4.15
C GLN A 41 1.25 5.48 3.21
N ALA A 42 0.67 6.56 3.72
CA ALA A 42 -0.08 7.53 2.92
C ALA A 42 0.79 8.16 1.82
N ALA A 43 2.02 8.57 2.17
CA ALA A 43 2.97 9.12 1.20
C ALA A 43 3.35 8.10 0.11
N SER A 44 3.51 6.83 0.46
CA SER A 44 3.80 5.74 -0.50
C SER A 44 2.65 5.51 -1.48
N HIS A 45 1.41 5.50 -1.00
CA HIS A 45 0.23 5.40 -1.86
C HIS A 45 0.12 6.58 -2.83
N LYS A 46 0.37 7.79 -2.33
CA LYS A 46 0.35 9.01 -3.14
C LYS A 46 1.43 8.99 -4.23
N LEU A 47 2.64 8.52 -3.91
CA LEU A 47 3.71 8.35 -4.89
C LEU A 47 3.31 7.35 -5.99
N ALA A 48 2.76 6.21 -5.59
CA ALA A 48 2.28 5.20 -6.53
C ALA A 48 1.20 5.76 -7.46
N GLU A 49 0.25 6.53 -6.93
CA GLU A 49 -0.81 7.16 -7.70
C GLU A 49 -0.27 8.15 -8.73
N VAL A 50 0.68 9.01 -8.34
CA VAL A 50 1.27 9.99 -9.27
C VAL A 50 2.13 9.30 -10.33
N LEU A 51 2.87 8.24 -9.97
CA LEU A 51 3.63 7.45 -10.93
C LEU A 51 2.72 6.73 -11.93
N TYR A 52 1.60 6.15 -11.48
CA TYR A 52 0.60 5.55 -12.36
C TYR A 52 -0.05 6.58 -13.29
N GLN A 53 -0.35 7.77 -12.79
CA GLN A 53 -0.86 8.87 -13.64
C GLN A 53 0.15 9.35 -14.68
N GLN A 54 1.46 9.18 -14.42
CA GLN A 54 2.51 9.50 -15.40
C GLN A 54 2.73 8.40 -16.44
N THR A 55 2.53 7.13 -16.07
CA THR A 55 2.76 5.97 -16.95
C THR A 55 1.52 5.54 -17.71
N ALA A 56 0.33 5.95 -17.26
CA ALA A 56 -0.92 5.74 -17.98
C ALA A 56 -0.85 6.48 -19.34
N PRO A 57 -0.97 5.76 -20.48
CA PRO A 57 -1.13 6.43 -21.76
C PRO A 57 -2.41 7.28 -21.75
N PRO A 58 -2.45 8.42 -22.46
CA PRO A 58 -3.70 9.15 -22.62
C PRO A 58 -4.67 8.27 -23.40
N GLU A 59 -5.58 7.58 -22.70
CA GLU A 59 -6.70 6.90 -23.35
C GLU A 59 -7.65 7.97 -23.92
N PRO A 60 -7.97 7.93 -25.23
CA PRO A 60 -9.04 8.74 -25.76
C PRO A 60 -10.38 8.15 -25.28
N GLY A 61 -10.92 8.68 -24.17
CA GLY A 61 -12.29 8.37 -23.75
C GLY A 61 -12.55 8.14 -22.26
N ALA A 62 -11.57 8.33 -21.37
CA ALA A 62 -11.86 8.29 -19.94
C ALA A 62 -12.40 9.64 -19.47
N GLU A 63 -13.69 9.88 -19.72
CA GLU A 63 -14.46 10.86 -18.94
C GLU A 63 -14.25 10.58 -17.45
N ALA A 64 -13.89 11.65 -16.73
CA ALA A 64 -13.84 11.67 -15.29
C ALA A 64 -15.26 11.41 -14.73
N THR A 65 -15.60 10.15 -14.48
CA THR A 65 -16.70 9.81 -13.57
C THR A 65 -16.09 9.54 -12.21
N GLY A 66 -16.06 10.59 -11.38
CA GLY A 66 -16.11 10.39 -9.94
C GLY A 66 -17.37 9.61 -9.57
N GLU A 67 -17.29 8.90 -8.45
CA GLU A 67 -18.37 8.12 -7.84
C GLU A 67 -18.77 6.86 -8.63
N GLN A 68 -18.32 5.68 -8.18
CA GLN A 68 -19.20 4.69 -7.55
C GLN A 68 -18.40 3.41 -7.26
N ALA A 69 -18.01 3.26 -6.00
CA ALA A 69 -17.84 1.94 -5.43
C ALA A 69 -19.20 1.19 -5.55
N SER A 70 -19.15 -0.06 -6.03
CA SER A 70 -20.22 -1.06 -6.13
C SER A 70 -20.64 -1.40 -7.56
N ALA A 71 -20.12 -2.52 -8.05
CA ALA A 71 -20.88 -3.45 -8.86
C ALA A 71 -20.43 -4.87 -8.51
N ALA A 72 -21.20 -5.50 -7.65
CA ALA A 72 -21.23 -6.94 -7.52
C ALA A 72 -21.78 -7.57 -8.81
N GLY A 73 -21.19 -8.70 -9.21
CA GLY A 73 -21.90 -9.76 -9.93
C GLY A 73 -21.57 -9.93 -11.42
N ALA A 74 -20.77 -10.96 -11.71
CA ALA A 74 -21.02 -12.02 -12.71
C ALA A 74 -19.73 -12.85 -12.85
N SER A 75 -19.56 -13.95 -12.11
CA SER A 75 -20.10 -15.29 -12.38
C SER A 75 -18.98 -16.25 -12.82
N SER A 76 -18.61 -17.10 -11.87
CA SER A 76 -18.32 -18.53 -12.00
C SER A 76 -17.43 -19.03 -13.16
N SER A 77 -16.22 -19.48 -12.81
CA SER A 77 -15.77 -20.83 -13.19
C SER A 77 -14.51 -21.27 -12.42
N GLY A 78 -14.66 -22.33 -11.61
CA GLY A 78 -13.70 -23.45 -11.61
C GLY A 78 -12.48 -23.42 -10.67
N GLY A 79 -12.50 -24.33 -9.69
CA GLY A 79 -11.32 -24.92 -9.03
C GLY A 79 -10.84 -24.11 -7.82
N GLY A 80 -10.94 -24.57 -6.57
CA GLY A 80 -10.55 -25.89 -6.09
C GLY A 80 -9.11 -25.80 -5.59
N GLY A 81 -8.92 -25.71 -4.26
CA GLY A 81 -7.61 -25.74 -3.62
C GLY A 81 -7.46 -24.73 -2.50
N GLU A 82 -8.04 -25.04 -1.34
CA GLU A 82 -7.48 -24.60 -0.05
C GLU A 82 -6.05 -25.14 0.05
N ASP A 83 -5.04 -24.27 -0.05
CA ASP A 83 -3.69 -24.61 0.40
C ASP A 83 -2.86 -23.33 0.60
N ASN A 84 -2.07 -23.31 1.68
CA ASN A 84 -1.09 -22.30 2.10
C ASN A 84 -1.55 -21.22 3.10
N VAL A 85 -2.37 -21.60 4.09
CA VAL A 85 -2.28 -20.97 5.41
C VAL A 85 -1.57 -21.96 6.34
N ILE A 86 -0.27 -21.76 6.51
CA ILE A 86 0.52 -22.44 7.53
C ILE A 86 0.30 -21.64 8.82
N ASP A 87 -0.44 -22.20 9.77
CA ASP A 87 -0.61 -21.61 11.09
C ASP A 87 0.73 -21.71 11.83
N ALA A 88 1.25 -20.58 12.29
CA ALA A 88 2.58 -20.48 12.87
C ALA A 88 2.61 -20.96 14.33
N GLU A 89 1.91 -22.05 14.64
CA GLU A 89 2.09 -22.76 15.90
C GLU A 89 3.10 -23.90 15.72
N TYR A 90 4.27 -23.72 16.34
CA TYR A 90 5.29 -24.74 16.50
C TYR A 90 4.73 -25.85 17.40
N VAL A 91 4.51 -27.05 16.85
CA VAL A 91 4.21 -28.25 17.63
C VAL A 91 5.50 -29.09 17.71
N ASP A 92 6.12 -29.12 18.89
CA ASP A 92 7.18 -30.07 19.24
C ASP A 92 6.68 -31.50 18.96
N VAL A 93 7.27 -32.18 17.98
CA VAL A 93 7.09 -33.63 17.83
C VAL A 93 8.25 -34.32 18.53
N ASP A 94 8.18 -34.32 19.85
CA ASP A 94 8.79 -35.34 20.68
C ASP A 94 7.79 -36.52 20.73
N GLU A 95 8.21 -37.68 20.23
CA GLU A 95 7.71 -39.05 20.51
C GLU A 95 8.30 -39.97 19.40
N ASN A 96 9.41 -40.69 19.57
CA ASN A 96 9.69 -41.73 20.56
C ASN A 96 8.52 -42.72 20.75
N LYS A 97 8.28 -43.58 19.74
CA LYS A 97 8.18 -45.06 19.85
C LYS A 97 7.72 -45.73 18.57
#